data_AF-A0A2V8BBN1-F1
#
_entry.id   AF-A0A2V8BBN1-F1
#
_cell.length_a   1.000
_cell.length_b   1.000
_cell.length_c   1.000
_cell.angle_alpha   90.00
_cell.angle_beta   90.00
_cell.angle_gamma   90.00
#
_symmetry.space_group_name_H-M   'P 1'
#
loop_
_entity.id
_entity.type
_entity.pdbx_description
1 polymer ?
#
loop_
_entity_poly.entity_id
_entity_poly.type
_entity_poly.pdbx_seq_one_letter_code
_entity_poly.pdbx_strand_id
1 'polypeptide(L)'
;MTRLAGSLAHAKAESAEVRYATDAIVLVDGGDVADLKRAAEENARRRVRLFAHHSRDDRLHEMLIVHTHDTYVRPHKHLGKSESFHIIEGEVDVVVFDDAGSVAEVMRMGAYASGRPFYYRIAEPLF
;
A
#
# COMPACT_ATOMS: atom_id res chain seq x y z
N MET A 1 0.21 24.53 -16.17
CA MET A 1 0.53 23.22 -16.79
C MET A 1 -0.45 22.20 -16.23
N THR A 2 -1.54 21.97 -16.94
CA THR A 2 -2.62 21.08 -16.50
C THR A 2 -2.20 19.65 -16.82
N ARG A 3 -1.99 18.80 -15.82
CA ARG A 3 -1.85 17.35 -16.04
C ARG A 3 -3.14 16.87 -16.73
N LEU A 4 -3.00 16.19 -17.86
CA LEU A 4 -4.09 15.41 -18.43
C LEU A 4 -4.43 14.32 -17.40
N ALA A 5 -5.68 14.29 -16.95
CA ALA A 5 -6.16 13.34 -15.96
C ALA A 5 -5.99 11.90 -16.45
N GLY A 6 -5.52 11.01 -15.57
CA GLY A 6 -5.59 9.56 -15.77
C GLY A 6 -4.49 8.95 -16.64
N SER A 7 -3.22 9.16 -16.30
CA SER A 7 -2.19 8.24 -16.75
C SER A 7 -1.03 8.21 -15.77
N LEU A 8 -0.74 7.01 -15.26
CA LEU A 8 0.54 6.60 -14.67
C LEU A 8 1.70 6.65 -15.68
N ALA A 9 1.70 7.60 -16.64
CA ALA A 9 2.73 7.81 -17.65
C ALA A 9 4.12 8.07 -17.04
N HIS A 10 4.14 8.34 -15.74
CA HIS A 10 5.30 8.71 -14.95
C HIS A 10 5.72 7.60 -13.98
N ALA A 11 5.37 6.35 -14.27
CA ALA A 11 5.81 5.19 -13.50
C ALA A 11 6.39 4.10 -14.41
N LYS A 12 7.57 3.60 -14.06
CA LYS A 12 8.24 2.48 -14.73
C LYS A 12 7.88 1.17 -14.05
N ALA A 13 7.41 0.18 -14.84
CA ALA A 13 7.21 -1.16 -14.33
C ALA A 13 8.55 -1.84 -14.02
N GLU A 14 8.71 -2.37 -12.81
CA GLU A 14 9.78 -3.31 -12.44
C GLU A 14 9.31 -4.75 -12.64
N SER A 15 8.04 -5.02 -12.36
CA SER A 15 7.36 -6.28 -12.62
C SER A 15 5.88 -6.03 -12.90
N ALA A 16 5.11 -7.08 -13.16
CA ALA A 16 3.66 -6.94 -13.34
C ALA A 16 2.96 -6.34 -12.10
N GLU A 17 3.50 -6.56 -10.90
CA GLU A 17 2.91 -6.11 -9.63
C GLU A 17 3.59 -4.86 -9.03
N VAL A 18 4.70 -4.39 -9.59
CA VAL A 18 5.50 -3.30 -9.00
C VAL A 18 5.85 -2.25 -10.04
N ARG A 19 5.53 -1.00 -9.72
CA ARG A 19 5.86 0.18 -10.52
C ARG A 19 6.58 1.21 -9.64
N TYR A 20 7.62 1.85 -10.18
CA TYR A 20 8.36 2.94 -9.54
C TYR A 20 8.00 4.26 -10.20
N ALA A 21 7.67 5.28 -9.42
CA ALA A 21 7.53 6.63 -9.92
C ALA A 21 8.87 7.16 -10.45
N THR A 22 8.82 7.86 -11.58
CA THR A 22 10.01 8.44 -12.23
C THR A 22 10.10 9.95 -12.05
N ASP A 23 9.01 10.60 -11.67
CA ASP A 23 8.96 12.05 -11.44
C ASP A 23 9.48 12.42 -10.05
N ALA A 24 10.15 13.57 -9.93
CA ALA A 24 10.58 14.11 -8.64
C ALA A 24 9.40 14.55 -7.73
N ILE A 25 8.23 14.83 -8.33
CA ILE A 25 6.99 15.12 -7.59
C ILE A 25 5.96 14.08 -8.02
N VAL A 26 5.61 13.19 -7.09
CA VAL A 26 4.61 12.15 -7.34
C VAL A 26 3.24 12.67 -6.95
N LEU A 27 2.36 12.84 -7.94
CA LEU A 27 0.94 13.15 -7.73
C LEU A 27 0.13 11.95 -8.20
N VAL A 28 -0.86 11.55 -7.40
CA VAL A 28 -1.81 10.47 -7.69
C VAL A 28 -3.22 11.03 -7.60
N ASP A 29 -4.00 10.87 -8.67
CA ASP A 29 -5.42 11.21 -8.70
C ASP A 29 -6.33 9.97 -8.76
N GLY A 30 -7.64 10.18 -8.82
CA GLY A 30 -8.60 9.07 -8.89
C GLY A 30 -8.51 8.24 -10.18
N GLY A 31 -8.05 8.83 -11.28
CA GLY A 31 -7.78 8.11 -12.53
C GLY A 31 -6.59 7.18 -12.39
N ASP A 32 -5.51 7.64 -11.76
CA ASP A 32 -4.34 6.80 -11.46
C ASP A 32 -4.71 5.61 -10.56
N VAL A 33 -5.57 5.83 -9.55
CA VAL A 33 -6.08 4.74 -8.69
C VAL A 33 -6.91 3.75 -9.50
N ALA A 34 -7.77 4.22 -10.40
CA ALA A 34 -8.56 3.35 -11.27
C ALA A 34 -7.68 2.49 -12.18
N ASP A 35 -6.60 3.05 -12.71
CA ASP A 35 -5.62 2.34 -13.53
C ASP A 35 -4.87 1.27 -12.74
N LEU A 36 -4.44 1.58 -11.50
CA LEU A 36 -3.81 0.61 -10.61
C LEU A 36 -4.76 -0.53 -10.26
N LYS A 37 -6.05 -0.26 -10.04
CA LYS A 37 -7.05 -1.31 -9.81
C LYS A 37 -7.20 -2.24 -11.00
N ARG A 38 -7.29 -1.71 -12.24
CA ARG A 38 -7.33 -2.56 -13.45
C ARG A 38 -6.08 -3.41 -13.58
N ALA A 39 -4.90 -2.82 -13.37
CA ALA A 39 -3.63 -3.56 -13.41
C ALA A 39 -3.55 -4.63 -12.30
N ALA A 40 -4.11 -4.38 -11.12
CA ALA A 40 -4.18 -5.37 -10.06
C ALA A 40 -5.00 -6.59 -10.50
N GLU A 41 -6.18 -6.40 -11.09
CA GLU A 41 -7.07 -7.49 -11.54
C GLU A 41 -6.43 -8.40 -12.60
N GLU A 42 -5.53 -7.85 -13.42
CA GLU A 42 -4.79 -8.60 -14.45
C GLU A 42 -3.67 -9.48 -13.86
N ASN A 43 -3.23 -9.22 -12.62
CA ASN A 43 -2.16 -9.96 -11.97
C ASN A 43 -2.67 -11.24 -11.31
N ALA A 44 -1.87 -12.31 -11.38
CA ALA A 44 -2.22 -13.61 -10.77
C ALA A 44 -2.52 -13.53 -9.27
N ARG A 45 -1.84 -12.63 -8.53
CA ARG A 45 -2.09 -12.39 -7.08
C ARG A 45 -3.03 -11.22 -6.81
N ARG A 46 -3.66 -10.67 -7.85
CA ARG A 46 -4.65 -9.61 -7.80
C ARG A 46 -4.25 -8.39 -6.96
N ARG A 47 -3.04 -7.91 -7.20
CA ARG A 47 -2.44 -6.79 -6.47
C ARG A 47 -1.46 -6.02 -7.33
N VAL A 48 -1.26 -4.75 -7.01
CA VAL A 48 -0.21 -3.92 -7.59
C VAL A 48 0.25 -2.88 -6.57
N ARG A 49 1.48 -2.41 -6.72
CA ARG A 49 2.05 -1.35 -5.88
C ARG A 49 2.70 -0.29 -6.77
N LEU A 50 2.42 0.97 -6.47
CA LEU A 50 3.19 2.11 -6.93
C LEU A 50 4.11 2.55 -5.81
N PHE A 51 5.42 2.56 -6.07
CA PHE A 51 6.42 3.09 -5.17
C PHE A 51 6.69 4.54 -5.54
N ALA A 52 6.46 5.45 -4.59
CA ALA A 52 6.74 6.87 -4.77
C ALA A 52 8.23 7.21 -4.53
N HIS A 53 8.93 6.34 -3.80
CA HIS A 53 10.38 6.38 -3.66
C HIS A 53 11.07 5.88 -4.94
N HIS A 54 12.31 6.30 -5.19
CA HIS A 54 13.02 6.01 -6.44
C HIS A 54 13.90 4.78 -6.34
N SER A 55 14.35 4.41 -5.14
CA SER A 55 15.21 3.26 -4.90
C SER A 55 14.81 2.48 -3.64
N ARG A 56 15.07 1.18 -3.65
CA ARG A 56 14.92 0.30 -2.47
C ARG A 56 15.88 0.65 -1.33
N ASP A 57 16.90 1.45 -1.63
CA ASP A 57 17.88 1.94 -0.66
C ASP A 57 17.46 3.27 -0.02
N ASP A 58 16.32 3.85 -0.46
CA ASP A 58 15.80 5.09 0.13
C ASP A 58 15.40 4.85 1.59
N ARG A 59 15.72 5.79 2.47
CA ARG A 59 15.43 5.66 3.90
C ARG A 59 13.94 5.66 4.21
N LEU A 60 13.15 6.32 3.35
CA LEU A 60 11.70 6.44 3.48
C LEU A 60 11.05 5.75 2.27
N HIS A 61 10.22 4.77 2.54
CA HIS A 61 9.45 4.08 1.51
C HIS A 61 7.99 4.51 1.59
N GLU A 62 7.57 5.33 0.62
CA GLU A 62 6.17 5.69 0.42
C GLU A 62 5.60 4.89 -0.75
N MET A 63 4.40 4.35 -0.56
CA MET A 63 3.79 3.41 -1.49
C MET A 63 2.27 3.63 -1.55
N LEU A 64 1.72 3.52 -2.75
CA LEU A 64 0.30 3.28 -2.97
C LEU A 64 0.10 1.80 -3.28
N ILE A 65 -0.74 1.12 -2.51
CA ILE A 65 -0.91 -0.32 -2.60
C ILE A 65 -2.37 -0.62 -2.92
N VAL A 66 -2.59 -1.40 -3.97
CA VAL A 66 -3.89 -1.97 -4.29
C VAL A 66 -3.87 -3.45 -3.99
N HIS A 67 -4.70 -3.84 -3.03
CA HIS A 67 -5.04 -5.21 -2.71
C HIS A 67 -6.52 -5.43 -3.03
N THR A 68 -6.84 -6.54 -3.69
CA THR A 68 -8.23 -6.97 -3.90
C THR A 68 -8.72 -7.78 -2.70
N HIS A 69 -10.04 -8.03 -2.61
CA HIS A 69 -10.71 -8.59 -1.44
C HIS A 69 -10.12 -9.91 -0.88
N ASP A 70 -9.49 -10.73 -1.72
CA ASP A 70 -8.92 -12.03 -1.32
C ASP A 70 -7.41 -11.95 -0.98
N THR A 71 -6.86 -10.75 -0.84
CA THR A 71 -5.42 -10.60 -0.65
C THR A 71 -5.02 -10.87 0.80
N TYR A 72 -4.25 -11.94 1.01
CA TYR A 72 -3.58 -12.21 2.27
C TYR A 72 -2.09 -11.83 2.20
N VAL A 73 -1.66 -10.95 3.11
CA VAL A 73 -0.24 -10.67 3.34
C VAL A 73 0.21 -11.48 4.54
N ARG A 74 1.17 -12.40 4.31
CA ARG A 74 1.70 -13.23 5.39
C ARG A 74 2.33 -12.36 6.49
N PRO A 75 2.21 -12.75 7.78
CA PRO A 75 2.89 -12.08 8.87
C PRO A 75 4.39 -11.99 8.59
N HIS A 76 4.97 -10.84 8.87
CA HIS A 76 6.39 -10.58 8.67
C HIS A 76 6.89 -9.61 9.73
N LYS A 77 8.08 -9.87 10.28
CA LYS A 77 8.70 -9.04 11.32
C LYS A 77 9.43 -7.85 10.68
N HIS A 78 9.06 -6.64 11.08
CA HIS A 78 9.72 -5.40 10.66
C HIS A 78 10.69 -4.91 11.75
N LEU A 79 11.92 -5.43 11.77
CA LEU A 79 12.92 -5.01 12.76
C LEU A 79 13.45 -3.61 12.44
N GLY A 80 13.35 -2.70 13.41
CA GLY A 80 13.92 -1.35 13.31
C GLY A 80 13.28 -0.44 12.26
N LYS A 81 12.04 -0.72 11.84
CA LYS A 81 11.30 0.08 10.85
C LYS A 81 9.94 0.47 11.39
N SER A 82 9.58 1.74 11.24
CA SER A 82 8.21 2.19 11.46
C SER A 82 7.36 1.89 10.23
N GLU A 83 6.10 1.55 10.43
CA GLU A 83 5.15 1.29 9.36
C GLU A 83 3.85 2.05 9.63
N SER A 84 3.17 2.48 8.58
CA SER A 84 1.85 3.08 8.70
C SER A 84 0.99 2.75 7.49
N PHE A 85 -0.31 2.57 7.73
CA PHE A 85 -1.31 2.42 6.69
C PHE A 85 -2.28 3.59 6.72
N HIS A 86 -2.67 4.03 5.53
CA HIS A 86 -3.76 4.96 5.33
C HIS A 86 -4.75 4.34 4.34
N ILE A 87 -5.97 4.10 4.78
CA ILE A 87 -6.98 3.44 3.97
C ILE A 87 -7.74 4.48 3.18
N ILE A 88 -7.44 4.53 1.88
CA ILE A 88 -8.10 5.44 0.93
C ILE A 88 -9.46 4.85 0.51
N GLU A 89 -9.49 3.55 0.20
CA GLU A 89 -10.70 2.82 -0.20
C GLU A 89 -10.72 1.40 0.38
N GLY A 90 -11.92 0.88 0.63
CA GLY A 90 -12.12 -0.49 1.12
C GLY A 90 -11.91 -0.66 2.61
N GLU A 91 -11.64 -1.90 3.00
CA GLU A 91 -11.42 -2.33 4.38
C GLU A 91 -10.22 -3.28 4.45
N VAL A 92 -9.54 -3.34 5.60
CA VAL A 92 -8.43 -4.27 5.85
C VAL A 92 -8.41 -4.67 7.32
N ASP A 93 -8.12 -5.93 7.59
CA ASP A 93 -7.81 -6.40 8.94
C ASP A 93 -6.28 -6.46 9.11
N VAL A 94 -5.77 -5.74 10.10
CA VAL A 94 -4.37 -5.81 10.52
C VAL A 94 -4.29 -6.72 11.74
N VAL A 95 -3.52 -7.79 11.64
CA VAL A 95 -3.35 -8.79 12.70
C VAL A 95 -1.95 -8.70 13.25
N VAL A 96 -1.83 -8.46 14.55
CA VAL A 96 -0.57 -8.47 15.28
C VAL A 96 -0.46 -9.80 16.02
N PHE A 97 0.70 -10.42 15.90
CA PHE A 97 1.04 -11.68 16.57
C PHE A 97 2.03 -11.38 17.68
N ASP A 98 2.02 -12.19 18.73
CA ASP A 98 3.07 -12.21 19.74
C ASP A 98 4.26 -13.09 19.30
N ASP A 99 5.33 -13.06 20.10
CA ASP A 99 6.54 -13.84 19.84
C ASP A 99 6.33 -15.37 19.87
N ALA A 100 5.25 -15.85 20.49
CA ALA A 100 4.85 -17.25 20.46
C ALA A 100 4.01 -17.62 19.23
N GLY A 101 3.66 -16.65 18.39
CA GLY A 101 2.84 -16.82 17.19
C GLY A 101 1.33 -16.81 17.45
N SER A 102 0.90 -16.45 18.66
CA SER A 102 -0.52 -16.26 18.97
C SER A 102 -1.00 -14.89 18.50
N VAL A 103 -2.28 -14.75 18.17
CA VAL A 103 -2.86 -13.45 17.80
C VAL A 103 -2.95 -12.58 19.06
N ALA A 104 -2.20 -11.48 19.08
CA ALA A 104 -2.22 -10.49 20.15
C ALA A 104 -3.32 -9.44 19.92
N GLU A 105 -3.50 -8.99 18.69
CA GLU A 105 -4.46 -7.94 18.35
C GLU A 105 -5.00 -8.09 16.92
N VAL A 106 -6.26 -7.70 16.71
CA VAL A 106 -6.87 -7.56 15.39
C VAL A 106 -7.51 -6.18 15.26
N MET A 107 -6.96 -5.34 14.39
CA MET A 107 -7.49 -4.01 14.09
C MET A 107 -8.24 -4.04 12.76
N ARG A 108 -9.56 -3.80 12.81
CA ARG A 108 -10.43 -3.75 11.64
C ARG A 108 -10.48 -2.32 11.11
N MET A 109 -9.77 -2.04 10.03
CA MET A 109 -9.61 -0.71 9.44
C MET A 109 -10.48 -0.52 8.21
N GLY A 110 -10.77 0.73 7.85
CA GLY A 110 -11.56 1.05 6.67
C GLY A 110 -11.38 2.48 6.18
N ALA A 111 -11.92 2.79 5.01
CA ALA A 111 -11.87 4.14 4.43
C ALA A 111 -12.43 5.20 5.39
N TYR A 112 -11.97 6.45 5.28
CA TYR A 112 -12.33 7.55 6.19
C TYR A 112 -13.84 7.66 6.49
N ALA A 113 -14.69 7.56 5.46
CA ALA A 113 -16.14 7.68 5.59
C ALA A 113 -16.83 6.44 6.21
N SER A 114 -16.12 5.34 6.46
CA SER A 114 -16.68 4.11 7.02
C SER A 114 -16.95 4.17 8.53
N GLY A 115 -16.39 5.16 9.23
CA GLY A 115 -16.41 5.25 10.70
C GLY A 115 -15.43 4.32 11.40
N ARG A 116 -14.64 3.51 10.67
CA ARG A 116 -13.54 2.70 11.21
C ARG A 116 -12.24 3.53 11.33
N PRO A 117 -11.25 3.06 12.10
CA PRO A 117 -9.89 3.57 12.01
C PRO A 117 -9.39 3.46 10.56
N PHE A 118 -9.00 4.59 9.98
CA PHE A 118 -8.50 4.68 8.59
C PHE A 118 -7.00 4.92 8.53
N TYR A 119 -6.38 5.25 9.65
CA TYR A 119 -4.94 5.45 9.78
C TYR A 119 -4.40 4.63 10.96
N TYR A 120 -3.26 4.00 10.73
CA TYR A 120 -2.54 3.20 11.70
C TYR A 120 -1.05 3.47 11.57
N ARG A 121 -0.34 3.47 12.69
CA ARG A 121 1.11 3.59 12.72
C ARG A 121 1.71 2.73 13.83
N ILE A 122 2.67 1.90 13.45
CA ILE A 122 3.61 1.26 14.36
C ILE A 122 4.87 2.13 14.40
N ALA A 123 5.15 2.73 15.55
CA ALA A 123 6.37 3.52 15.73
C ALA A 123 7.60 2.63 16.02
N GLU A 124 7.40 1.53 16.75
CA GLU A 124 8.42 0.58 17.18
C GLU A 124 7.94 -0.85 16.88
N PRO A 125 8.82 -1.79 16.54
CA PRO A 125 8.41 -3.15 16.17
C PRO A 125 7.50 -3.75 17.25
N LEU A 126 6.30 -4.20 16.84
CA LEU A 126 5.46 -5.04 17.68
C LEU A 126 5.96 -6.48 17.54
N PHE A 127 6.22 -7.13 18.67
CA PHE A 127 6.74 -8.50 18.76
C PHE A 127 5.65 -9.49 19.13
#